data_AF-A0AAD7AYW0-F1
#
_entry.id   AF-A0AAD7AYW0-F1
#
_cell.length_a   1.000
_cell.length_b   1.000
_cell.length_c   1.000
_cell.angle_alpha   90.00
_cell.angle_beta   90.00
_cell.angle_gamma   90.00
#
_symmetry.space_group_name_H-M   'P 1'
#
loop_
_entity.id
_entity.type
_entity.pdbx_description
1 polymer ?
#
loop_
_entity_poly.entity_id
_entity_poly.type
_entity_poly.pdbx_seq_one_letter_code
_entity_poly.pdbx_strand_id
1 'polypeptide(L)'
;MGILTQFSNVLLNCGTACIYPPASTATEYRVPITPTPANALDIGRKTGATGIVAVPALILEWQSDEDVAYLKTLKLLAYSGGPLAQRVGDYLVSQGCHVVPIYGGTECGLSPSST
;
A
#
# COMPACT_ATOMS: atom_id res chain seq x y z
N MET A 1 10.34 1.59 8.39
CA MET A 1 9.04 1.71 7.69
C MET A 1 7.94 0.88 8.33
N GLY A 2 8.00 -0.46 8.33
CA GLY A 2 6.89 -1.33 8.74
C GLY A 2 6.24 -0.98 10.09
N ILE A 3 7.01 -0.88 11.18
CA ILE A 3 6.47 -0.50 12.50
C ILE A 3 5.88 0.92 12.50
N LEU A 4 6.53 1.87 11.82
CA LEU A 4 6.11 3.27 11.81
C LEU A 4 4.81 3.47 11.03
N THR A 5 4.64 2.84 9.86
CA THR A 5 3.41 2.95 9.08
C THR A 5 2.29 2.07 9.60
N GLN A 6 2.58 0.84 10.03
CA GLN A 6 1.53 -0.11 10.43
C GLN A 6 1.04 0.10 11.86
N PHE A 7 1.91 0.55 12.78
CA PHE A 7 1.55 0.70 14.19
C PHE A 7 1.59 2.15 14.64
N SER A 8 2.73 2.85 14.52
CA SER A 8 2.87 4.19 15.09
C SER A 8 1.90 5.19 14.45
N ASN A 9 1.81 5.22 13.12
CA ASN A 9 0.92 6.15 12.41
C ASN A 9 -0.57 5.86 12.69
N VAL A 10 -0.92 4.58 12.76
CA VAL A 10 -2.29 4.11 13.03
C VAL A 10 -2.69 4.46 14.46
N LEU A 11 -1.82 4.23 15.44
CA LEU A 11 -2.10 4.53 16.84
C LEU A 11 -2.13 6.04 17.11
N LEU A 12 -1.18 6.81 16.55
CA LEU A 12 -1.08 8.25 16.80
C LEU A 12 -2.19 9.05 16.11
N ASN A 13 -2.65 8.61 14.93
CA ASN A 13 -3.71 9.28 14.18
C ASN A 13 -5.09 8.63 14.33
N CYS A 14 -5.25 7.71 15.30
CA CYS A 14 -6.49 6.94 15.48
C CYS A 14 -6.99 6.27 14.19
N GLY A 15 -6.05 5.82 13.35
CA GLY A 15 -6.33 5.08 12.12
C GLY A 15 -6.62 3.61 12.38
N THR A 16 -6.89 2.87 11.32
CA THR A 16 -7.02 1.39 11.36
C THR A 16 -5.99 0.78 10.42
N ALA A 17 -5.23 -0.20 10.92
CA ALA A 17 -4.35 -1.02 10.08
C ALA A 17 -5.14 -2.17 9.46
N CYS A 18 -4.97 -2.40 8.16
CA CYS A 18 -5.48 -3.60 7.51
C CYS A 18 -4.42 -4.71 7.67
N ILE A 19 -4.79 -5.81 8.32
CA ILE A 19 -3.92 -6.96 8.57
C ILE A 19 -4.47 -8.18 7.81
N TYR A 20 -3.57 -8.96 7.20
CA TYR A 20 -3.95 -10.21 6.56
C TYR A 20 -4.53 -11.19 7.59
N PRO A 21 -5.53 -12.01 7.20
CA PRO A 21 -6.06 -13.02 8.08
C PRO A 21 -4.96 -14.02 8.50
N PRO A 22 -5.06 -14.61 9.70
CA PRO A 22 -4.08 -15.58 10.17
C PRO A 22 -4.03 -16.78 9.23
N ALA A 23 -2.85 -17.06 8.67
CA ALA A 23 -2.67 -18.20 7.78
C ALA A 23 -2.72 -19.54 8.54
N SER A 24 -2.18 -19.56 9.76
CA SER A 24 -2.17 -20.73 10.65
C SER A 24 -3.39 -20.69 11.58
N THR A 25 -3.99 -21.84 11.84
CA THR A 25 -5.03 -22.03 12.86
C THR A 25 -4.51 -22.89 14.01
N ALA A 26 -5.29 -23.06 15.08
CA ALA A 26 -4.90 -23.90 16.22
C ALA A 26 -4.65 -25.37 15.85
N THR A 27 -5.23 -25.82 14.74
CA THR A 27 -5.19 -27.22 14.28
C THR A 27 -4.32 -27.46 13.05
N GLU A 28 -3.91 -26.40 12.34
CA GLU A 28 -3.17 -26.53 11.08
C GLU A 28 -2.12 -25.43 10.93
N TYR A 29 -0.86 -25.84 10.71
CA TYR A 29 0.23 -24.93 10.39
C TYR A 29 0.26 -24.60 8.91
N ARG A 30 0.20 -23.31 8.58
CA ARG A 30 0.38 -22.81 7.22
C ARG A 30 1.29 -21.60 7.21
N VAL A 31 2.09 -21.49 6.15
CA VAL A 31 3.03 -20.38 5.96
C VAL A 31 2.26 -19.09 5.68
N PRO A 32 2.71 -17.93 6.21
CA PRO A 32 2.10 -16.64 5.90
C PRO A 32 1.99 -16.38 4.40
N ILE A 33 0.86 -15.84 3.99
CA ILE A 33 0.61 -15.49 2.59
C ILE A 33 1.54 -14.35 2.19
N THR A 34 2.34 -14.55 1.14
CA THR A 34 3.16 -13.48 0.57
C THR A 34 2.27 -12.44 -0.11
N PRO A 35 2.48 -11.14 0.13
CA PRO A 35 1.73 -10.10 -0.57
C PRO A 35 2.04 -10.16 -2.07
N THR A 36 0.98 -10.28 -2.87
CA THR A 36 0.98 -10.22 -4.33
C THR A 36 0.17 -8.99 -4.75
N PRO A 37 0.35 -8.47 -5.98
CA PRO A 37 -0.41 -7.31 -6.44
C PRO A 37 -1.93 -7.51 -6.32
N ALA A 38 -2.43 -8.69 -6.70
CA ALA A 38 -3.86 -8.99 -6.67
C ALA A 38 -4.39 -9.14 -5.23
N ASN A 39 -3.69 -9.87 -4.35
CA ASN A 39 -4.19 -10.08 -2.99
C ASN A 39 -4.16 -8.80 -2.14
N ALA A 40 -3.21 -7.89 -2.41
CA ALA A 40 -3.11 -6.63 -1.69
C ALA A 40 -4.30 -5.71 -1.99
N LEU A 41 -4.74 -5.63 -3.26
CA LEU A 41 -5.93 -4.87 -3.63
C LEU A 41 -7.22 -5.54 -3.15
N ASP A 42 -7.32 -6.87 -3.26
CA ASP A 42 -8.48 -7.62 -2.78
C ASP A 42 -8.71 -7.43 -1.27
N ILE A 43 -7.66 -7.51 -0.47
CA ILE A 43 -7.75 -7.23 0.97
C ILE A 43 -8.12 -5.77 1.21
N GLY A 44 -7.49 -4.83 0.51
CA GLY A 44 -7.84 -3.41 0.62
C GLY A 44 -9.32 -3.14 0.34
N ARG A 45 -9.87 -3.76 -0.71
CA ARG A 45 -11.30 -3.67 -1.07
C ARG A 45 -12.19 -4.23 0.03
N LYS A 46 -11.86 -5.43 0.53
CA LYS A 46 -12.63 -6.13 1.57
C LYS A 46 -12.62 -5.40 2.90
N THR A 47 -11.52 -4.72 3.24
CA THR A 47 -11.41 -3.95 4.49
C THR A 47 -11.92 -2.51 4.36
N GLY A 48 -12.25 -2.06 3.15
CA GLY A 48 -12.65 -0.67 2.90
C GLY A 48 -11.51 0.32 3.16
N ALA A 49 -10.27 -0.08 2.86
CA ALA A 49 -9.10 0.75 3.07
C ALA A 49 -9.21 2.06 2.29
N THR A 50 -9.02 3.21 2.96
CA THR A 50 -9.06 4.53 2.31
C THR A 50 -7.70 4.97 1.77
N GLY A 51 -6.64 4.24 2.08
CA GLY A 51 -5.31 4.51 1.58
C GLY A 51 -4.41 3.28 1.67
N ILE A 52 -3.44 3.20 0.76
CA ILE A 52 -2.52 2.07 0.63
C ILE A 52 -1.09 2.60 0.59
N VAL A 53 -0.21 1.96 1.35
CA VAL A 53 1.25 2.16 1.26
C VAL A 53 1.86 0.89 0.70
N ALA A 54 2.51 0.97 -0.46
CA ALA A 54 3.06 -0.20 -1.16
C ALA A 54 4.49 0.02 -1.65
N VAL A 55 5.17 -1.08 -1.98
CA VAL A 55 6.45 -1.01 -2.70
C VAL A 55 6.19 -0.76 -4.19
N PRO A 56 7.09 -0.05 -4.90
CA PRO A 56 6.91 0.24 -6.33
C PRO A 56 6.61 -1.00 -7.18
N ALA A 57 7.23 -2.14 -6.86
CA ALA A 57 7.02 -3.40 -7.60
C ALA A 57 5.55 -3.86 -7.64
N LEU A 58 4.76 -3.60 -6.60
CA LEU A 58 3.33 -3.95 -6.61
C LEU A 58 2.53 -2.97 -7.48
N ILE A 59 2.88 -1.69 -7.43
CA ILE A 59 2.21 -0.62 -8.18
C ILE A 59 2.44 -0.77 -9.68
N LEU A 60 3.61 -1.26 -10.09
CA LEU A 60 3.91 -1.54 -11.49
C LEU A 60 2.92 -2.53 -12.11
N GLU A 61 2.35 -3.43 -11.33
CA GLU A 61 1.40 -4.44 -11.81
C GLU A 61 -0.06 -3.94 -11.77
N TRP A 62 -0.36 -2.85 -11.05
CA TRP A 62 -1.71 -2.29 -10.91
C TRP A 62 -2.09 -1.36 -12.07
N GLN A 63 -2.10 -1.90 -13.29
CA GLN A 63 -2.41 -1.15 -14.51
C GLN A 63 -3.72 -1.59 -15.18
N SER A 64 -4.40 -2.61 -14.66
CA SER A 64 -5.69 -3.02 -15.20
C SER A 64 -6.78 -1.97 -14.92
N ASP A 65 -7.79 -1.87 -15.80
CA ASP A 65 -8.87 -0.90 -15.64
C ASP A 65 -9.61 -1.05 -14.29
N GLU A 66 -9.76 -2.29 -13.80
CA GLU A 66 -10.37 -2.58 -12.51
C GLU A 66 -9.50 -2.11 -11.33
N ASP A 67 -8.19 -2.33 -11.41
CA ASP A 67 -7.25 -1.90 -10.38
C ASP A 67 -7.22 -0.38 -10.31
N VAL A 68 -7.10 0.27 -11.47
CA VAL A 68 -7.08 1.73 -11.57
C VAL A 68 -8.40 2.31 -11.08
N ALA A 69 -9.55 1.72 -11.42
CA ALA A 69 -10.85 2.17 -10.92
C ALA A 69 -10.92 2.13 -9.38
N TYR A 70 -10.39 1.08 -8.75
CA TYR A 70 -10.30 1.00 -7.30
C TYR A 70 -9.28 2.01 -6.73
N LEU A 71 -8.09 2.15 -7.33
CA LEU A 71 -7.07 3.08 -6.87
C LEU A 71 -7.55 4.55 -6.89
N LYS A 72 -8.42 4.93 -7.83
CA LYS A 72 -9.07 6.25 -7.87
C LYS A 72 -9.95 6.53 -6.65
N THR A 73 -10.49 5.48 -6.01
CA THR A 73 -11.33 5.64 -4.81
C THR A 73 -10.52 5.93 -3.55
N LEU A 74 -9.21 5.65 -3.57
CA LEU A 74 -8.33 5.86 -2.43
C LEU A 74 -8.04 7.34 -2.24
N LYS A 75 -8.04 7.78 -0.99
CA LYS A 75 -7.59 9.12 -0.61
C LYS A 75 -6.08 9.28 -0.75
N LEU A 76 -5.33 8.17 -0.64
CA LEU A 76 -3.88 8.16 -0.69
C LEU A 76 -3.34 6.82 -1.20
N LEU A 77 -2.59 6.86 -2.30
CA LEU A 77 -1.73 5.78 -2.73
C LEU A 77 -0.27 6.22 -2.52
N ALA A 78 0.37 5.72 -1.48
CA ALA A 78 1.75 6.05 -1.17
C ALA A 78 2.71 4.93 -1.54
N TYR A 79 3.94 5.30 -1.94
CA TYR A 79 4.98 4.31 -2.20
C TYR A 79 6.33 4.65 -1.58
N SER A 80 7.09 3.63 -1.21
CA SER A 80 8.42 3.77 -0.61
C SER A 80 9.28 2.52 -0.85
N GLY A 81 10.58 2.60 -0.57
CA GLY A 81 11.53 1.49 -0.73
C GLY A 81 12.18 1.37 -2.11
N GLY A 82 11.94 2.33 -3.00
CA GLY A 82 12.60 2.42 -4.31
C GLY A 82 11.93 3.44 -5.23
N PRO A 83 12.54 3.77 -6.38
CA PRO A 83 11.91 4.61 -7.39
C PRO A 83 10.77 3.89 -8.09
N LEU A 84 9.68 4.60 -8.35
CA LEU A 84 8.61 4.14 -9.25
C LEU A 84 8.95 4.54 -10.69
N ALA A 85 8.65 3.67 -11.66
CA ALA A 85 8.83 4.02 -13.07
C ALA A 85 7.94 5.22 -13.42
N GLN A 86 8.56 6.32 -13.88
CA GLN A 86 7.88 7.59 -14.12
C GLN A 86 6.65 7.42 -15.02
N ARG A 87 6.77 6.64 -16.10
CA ARG A 87 5.65 6.33 -17.01
C ARG A 87 4.42 5.75 -16.29
N VAL A 88 4.62 4.86 -15.32
CA VAL A 88 3.53 4.24 -14.57
C VAL A 88 2.94 5.22 -13.55
N GLY A 89 3.79 5.99 -12.87
CA GLY A 89 3.35 7.06 -11.97
C GLY A 89 2.50 8.10 -12.71
N ASP A 90 3.00 8.62 -13.82
CA ASP A 90 2.32 9.61 -14.65
C ASP A 90 1.00 9.06 -15.21
N TYR A 91 0.98 7.79 -15.61
CA TYR A 91 -0.26 7.13 -16.04
C TYR A 91 -1.30 7.11 -14.91
N LEU A 92 -0.95 6.64 -13.71
CA LEU A 92 -1.87 6.59 -12.58
C LEU A 92 -2.37 7.98 -12.16
N VAL A 93 -1.49 8.98 -12.17
CA VAL A 93 -1.87 10.38 -11.89
C VAL A 93 -2.80 10.93 -12.98
N SER A 94 -2.52 10.64 -14.27
CA SER A 94 -3.40 11.05 -15.39
C SER A 94 -4.79 10.43 -15.31
N GLN A 95 -4.90 9.25 -14.68
CA GLN A 95 -6.17 8.57 -14.43
C GLN A 95 -6.93 9.16 -13.22
N GLY A 96 -6.31 10.05 -12.44
CA GLY A 96 -6.90 10.70 -11.26
C GLY A 96 -6.57 10.02 -9.93
N CYS A 97 -5.62 9.08 -9.90
CA CYS A 97 -5.17 8.48 -8.64
C CYS A 97 -4.26 9.45 -7.87
N HIS A 98 -4.47 9.56 -6.56
CA HIS A 98 -3.63 10.40 -5.70
C HIS A 98 -2.36 9.65 -5.25
N VAL A 99 -1.30 9.73 -6.06
CA VAL A 99 -0.04 9.01 -5.83
C VAL A 99 0.97 9.91 -5.11
N VAL A 100 1.54 9.44 -4.00
CA VAL A 100 2.51 10.19 -3.19
C VAL A 100 3.79 9.38 -2.97
N PRO A 101 4.95 9.89 -3.41
CA PRO A 101 6.24 9.31 -3.03
C PRO A 101 6.52 9.57 -1.55
N ILE A 102 7.04 8.56 -0.87
CA ILE A 102 7.48 8.67 0.51
C ILE A 102 8.93 8.20 0.61
N TYR A 103 9.82 9.11 1.00
CA TYR A 103 11.21 8.77 1.28
C TYR A 103 11.38 8.48 2.77
N GLY A 104 11.91 7.29 3.08
CA GLY A 104 12.11 6.88 4.46
C GLY A 104 13.02 5.66 4.54
N GLY A 105 13.89 5.70 5.54
CA GLY A 105 14.76 4.58 5.89
C GLY A 105 14.22 3.84 7.11
N THR A 106 14.77 2.67 7.40
CA THR A 106 14.59 2.05 8.71
C THR A 106 15.18 2.90 9.83
N GLU A 107 16.29 3.59 9.55
CA GLU A 107 17.12 4.36 10.46
C GLU A 107 16.64 5.81 10.65
N CYS A 108 16.14 6.43 9.59
CA CYS A 108 15.78 7.85 9.58
C CYS A 108 14.28 8.12 9.74
N GLY A 109 13.46 7.07 9.84
CA GLY A 109 12.02 7.21 9.87
C GLY A 109 11.42 7.66 8.54
N LEU A 110 10.29 8.35 8.64
CA LEU A 110 9.37 8.67 7.53
C LEU A 110 9.26 10.18 7.34
N SER A 111 9.60 10.67 6.15
CA SER A 111 9.32 12.04 5.75
C SER A 111 8.53 12.05 4.44
N PRO A 112 7.33 12.67 4.37
CA PRO A 112 6.68 12.89 3.09
C PRO A 112 7.57 13.80 2.25
N SER A 113 7.95 13.38 1.05
CA SER A 113 8.56 14.29 0.09
C SER A 113 7.46 15.19 -0.45
N SER A 114 7.45 16.45 -0.01
CA SER A 114 6.56 17.48 -0.53
C SER A 114 6.96 17.82 -1.97
N THR A 115 6.20 17.30 -2.93
CA THR A 115 6.15 17.77 -4.32
C THR A 115 4.70 17.84 -4.74
#